data_AF-A0A1G3IC90-F1
#
_entry.id   AF-A0A1G3IC90-F1
#
_cell.length_a   1.000
_cell.length_b   1.000
_cell.length_c   1.000
_cell.angle_alpha   90.00
_cell.angle_beta   90.00
_cell.angle_gamma   90.00
#
_symmetry.space_group_name_H-M   'P 1'
#
loop_
_entity.id
_entity.type
_entity.pdbx_description
1 polymer ?
#
loop_
_entity_poly.entity_id
_entity_poly.type
_entity_poly.pdbx_seq_one_letter_code
_entity_poly.pdbx_strand_id
1 'polypeptide(L)'
;MDKKEESGDGDGEQPFNNEPSSLDENTHAEMCMLYSESARTIRFAKRLQWWTVGSTLLTFGGLVVIAKLVSVDKDYASQMVAVIILLTVAVIFTLVIHQFWQYTELTKIEEIDKNLSTLFAKVRKIKSSSEANISRYILLIFMIMSVIIGAAVAYLAIKRLLMHG
;
A
#
# COMPACT_ATOMS: atom_id res chain seq x y z
N MET A 1 17.75 50.73 -38.98
CA MET A 1 18.50 50.28 -37.78
C MET A 1 17.83 50.90 -36.57
N ASP A 2 17.89 50.17 -35.46
CA ASP A 2 17.35 50.46 -34.12
C ASP A 2 15.84 50.30 -33.93
N LYS A 3 15.33 49.61 -32.92
CA LYS A 3 15.85 48.54 -32.04
C LYS A 3 14.57 47.96 -31.43
N LYS A 4 14.33 46.64 -31.57
CA LYS A 4 13.25 45.96 -30.86
C LYS A 4 13.54 46.06 -29.37
N GLU A 5 12.66 46.70 -28.59
CA GLU A 5 12.59 46.49 -27.16
C GLU A 5 11.77 45.23 -26.91
N GLU A 6 12.50 44.15 -26.60
CA GLU A 6 11.95 42.94 -26.00
C GLU A 6 11.48 43.28 -24.59
N SER A 7 10.17 43.40 -24.38
CA SER A 7 9.58 43.32 -23.05
C SER A 7 9.58 41.86 -22.62
N GLY A 8 10.59 41.48 -21.85
CA GLY A 8 10.77 40.15 -21.30
C GLY A 8 9.57 39.67 -20.51
N ASP A 9 9.15 38.46 -20.84
CA ASP A 9 8.20 37.62 -20.11
C ASP A 9 8.83 37.27 -18.76
N GLY A 10 8.51 38.07 -17.73
CA GLY A 10 8.93 37.83 -16.36
C GLY A 10 7.88 37.00 -15.65
N ASP A 11 8.06 35.67 -15.68
CA ASP A 11 7.40 34.74 -14.77
C ASP A 11 7.86 35.04 -13.34
N GLY A 12 7.27 36.08 -12.75
CA GLY A 12 7.53 36.53 -11.40
C GLY A 12 6.89 35.57 -10.42
N GLU A 13 7.59 34.49 -10.05
CA GLU A 13 7.23 33.71 -8.87
C GLU A 13 7.20 34.66 -7.67
N GLN A 14 6.00 34.97 -7.18
CA GLN A 14 5.85 35.75 -5.96
C GLN A 14 6.61 35.06 -4.82
N PRO A 15 7.37 35.80 -4.00
CA PRO A 15 8.09 35.22 -2.88
C PRO A 15 7.11 34.51 -1.95
N PHE A 16 7.36 33.23 -1.69
CA PHE A 16 6.51 32.41 -0.84
C PHE A 16 6.44 33.01 0.58
N ASN A 17 5.26 33.49 0.98
CA ASN A 17 5.03 33.99 2.33
C ASN A 17 4.78 32.82 3.29
N ASN A 18 5.73 32.56 4.19
CA ASN A 18 5.60 31.52 5.19
C ASN A 18 4.88 32.05 6.44
N GLU A 19 3.61 31.69 6.60
CA GLU A 19 2.89 31.85 7.87
C GLU A 19 3.29 30.71 8.83
N PRO A 20 3.83 31.04 10.03
CA PRO A 20 4.18 30.06 11.05
C PRO A 20 2.92 29.41 11.65
N SER A 21 3.11 28.25 12.26
CA SER A 21 2.03 27.57 13.01
C SER A 21 1.54 28.46 14.15
N SER A 22 0.23 28.48 14.38
CA SER A 22 -0.40 29.22 15.50
C SER A 22 -0.35 28.44 16.83
N LEU A 23 0.23 27.24 16.83
CA LEU A 23 0.36 26.39 18.02
C LEU A 23 1.48 26.89 18.93
N ASP A 24 1.31 26.71 20.25
CA ASP A 24 2.43 26.83 21.18
C ASP A 24 3.45 25.71 20.97
N GLU A 25 4.67 25.89 21.47
CA GLU A 25 5.79 24.98 21.26
C GLU A 25 5.50 23.54 21.71
N ASN A 26 4.79 23.37 22.84
CA ASN A 26 4.50 22.04 23.36
C ASN A 26 3.46 21.34 22.49
N THR A 27 2.38 22.02 22.12
CA THR A 27 1.36 21.48 21.21
C THR A 27 1.94 21.20 19.82
N HIS A 28 2.85 22.05 19.35
CA HIS A 28 3.57 21.82 18.10
C HIS A 28 4.43 20.55 18.15
N ALA A 29 5.12 20.32 19.27
CA ALA A 29 5.90 19.11 19.50
C ALA A 29 5.03 17.85 19.55
N GLU A 30 3.88 17.88 20.23
CA GLU A 30 2.91 16.78 20.27
C GLU A 30 2.37 16.44 18.87
N MET A 31 2.02 17.45 18.08
CA MET A 31 1.56 17.28 16.70
C MET A 31 2.64 16.67 15.80
N CYS A 32 3.89 17.12 15.92
CA CYS A 32 5.02 16.55 15.19
C CYS A 32 5.29 15.10 15.60
N MET A 33 5.18 14.78 16.90
CA MET A 33 5.30 13.42 17.40
C MET A 33 4.21 12.52 16.81
N LEU A 34 2.94 12.92 16.90
CA LEU A 34 1.81 12.17 16.37
C LEU A 34 1.91 11.97 14.85
N TYR A 35 2.33 13.00 14.11
CA TYR A 35 2.59 12.90 12.67
C TYR A 35 3.65 11.82 12.38
N SER A 36 4.75 11.83 13.13
CA SER A 36 5.85 10.88 12.94
C SER A 36 5.44 9.44 13.23
N GLU A 37 4.59 9.23 14.25
CA GLU A 37 4.04 7.94 14.61
C GLU A 37 3.07 7.42 13.55
N SER A 38 2.12 8.24 13.09
CA SER A 38 1.20 7.87 12.01
C SER A 38 1.97 7.53 10.72
N ALA A 39 2.98 8.33 10.36
CA ALA A 39 3.82 8.06 9.19
C ALA A 39 4.64 6.76 9.32
N ARG A 40 5.05 6.38 10.54
CA ARG A 40 5.72 5.10 10.82
C ARG A 40 4.74 3.94 10.73
N THR A 41 3.54 4.09 11.29
CA THR A 41 2.46 3.09 11.26
C THR A 41 2.05 2.76 9.84
N ILE A 42 1.88 3.76 8.96
CA ILE A 42 1.56 3.52 7.54
C ILE A 42 2.65 2.69 6.85
N ARG A 43 3.94 3.01 7.08
CA ARG A 43 5.07 2.25 6.53
C ARG A 43 5.14 0.83 7.07
N PHE A 44 4.88 0.65 8.36
CA PHE A 44 4.82 -0.66 9.00
C PHE A 44 3.69 -1.52 8.42
N ALA A 45 2.47 -0.97 8.31
CA ALA A 45 1.34 -1.64 7.70
C ALA A 45 1.62 -2.03 6.24
N LYS A 46 2.31 -1.18 5.47
CA LYS A 46 2.71 -1.50 4.09
C LYS A 46 3.71 -2.65 4.02
N ARG A 47 4.68 -2.67 4.94
CA ARG A 47 5.63 -3.78 5.07
C ARG A 47 4.89 -5.07 5.41
N LEU A 48 3.96 -5.04 6.36
CA LEU A 48 3.14 -6.20 6.71
C LEU A 48 2.30 -6.69 5.53
N GLN A 49 1.65 -5.78 4.77
CA GLN A 49 0.90 -6.17 3.55
C GLN A 49 1.77 -6.97 2.58
N TRP A 50 3.01 -6.52 2.32
CA TRP A 50 3.93 -7.25 1.45
C TRP A 50 4.39 -8.59 2.03
N TRP A 51 4.64 -8.64 3.34
CA TRP A 51 4.96 -9.89 4.02
C TRP A 51 3.81 -10.90 3.93
N THR A 52 2.56 -10.45 4.09
CA THR A 52 1.37 -11.29 3.95
C THR A 52 1.25 -11.86 2.54
N VAL A 53 1.47 -11.05 1.49
CA VAL A 53 1.46 -11.55 0.11
C VAL A 53 2.57 -12.58 -0.09
N GLY A 54 3.80 -12.24 0.30
CA GLY A 54 4.96 -13.12 0.15
C GLY A 54 4.81 -14.45 0.89
N SER A 55 4.37 -14.42 2.14
CA SER A 55 4.15 -15.62 2.95
C SER A 55 3.02 -16.49 2.41
N THR A 56 1.96 -15.88 1.88
CA THR A 56 0.85 -16.61 1.24
C THR A 56 1.32 -17.34 0.00
N LEU A 57 2.09 -16.66 -0.87
CA LEU A 57 2.64 -17.28 -2.08
C LEU A 57 3.60 -18.43 -1.74
N LEU A 58 4.45 -18.27 -0.72
CA LEU A 58 5.30 -19.35 -0.21
C LEU A 58 4.47 -20.50 0.35
N THR A 59 3.38 -20.21 1.07
CA THR A 59 2.46 -21.23 1.60
C THR A 59 1.82 -22.04 0.48
N PHE A 60 1.36 -21.38 -0.59
CA PHE A 60 0.86 -22.08 -1.79
C PHE A 60 1.92 -22.99 -2.42
N GLY A 61 3.17 -22.52 -2.54
CA GLY A 61 4.29 -23.34 -3.00
C GLY A 61 4.53 -24.55 -2.08
N GLY A 62 4.51 -24.34 -0.77
CA GLY A 62 4.63 -25.41 0.23
C GLY A 62 3.54 -26.46 0.11
N LEU A 63 2.28 -26.05 -0.07
CA LEU A 63 1.16 -26.96 -0.29
C LEU A 63 1.35 -27.83 -1.54
N VAL A 64 1.84 -27.25 -2.64
CA VAL A 64 2.16 -28.00 -3.87
C VAL A 64 3.30 -29.00 -3.65
N VAL A 65 4.32 -28.63 -2.88
CA VAL A 65 5.44 -29.54 -2.54
C VAL A 65 4.92 -30.71 -1.69
N ILE A 66 4.09 -30.44 -0.68
CA ILE A 66 3.47 -31.48 0.16
C ILE A 66 2.63 -32.42 -0.70
N ALA A 67 1.81 -31.86 -1.60
CA ALA A 67 1.00 -32.62 -2.55
C ALA A 67 1.85 -33.51 -3.47
N LYS A 68 3.08 -33.13 -3.79
CA LYS A 68 3.97 -33.97 -4.58
C LYS A 68 4.57 -35.13 -3.77
N LEU A 69 4.82 -34.92 -2.48
CA LEU A 69 5.47 -35.91 -1.60
C LEU A 69 4.50 -36.96 -1.07
N VAL A 70 3.27 -36.55 -0.79
CA VAL A 70 2.18 -37.43 -0.35
C VAL A 70 1.36 -37.75 -1.59
N SER A 71 1.51 -38.93 -2.20
CA SER A 71 0.76 -39.32 -3.41
C SER A 71 -0.72 -38.95 -3.28
N VAL A 72 -1.16 -37.95 -4.05
CA VAL A 72 -2.45 -37.27 -3.83
C VAL A 72 -3.60 -38.09 -4.39
N ASP A 73 -4.47 -38.56 -3.51
CA ASP A 73 -5.78 -39.08 -3.87
C ASP A 73 -6.79 -37.94 -4.15
N LYS A 74 -7.88 -38.27 -4.85
CA LYS A 74 -8.95 -37.31 -5.22
C LYS A 74 -9.51 -36.55 -4.02
N ASP A 75 -9.72 -37.24 -2.90
CA ASP A 75 -10.27 -36.63 -1.69
C ASP A 75 -9.27 -35.65 -1.05
N TYR A 76 -7.99 -36.01 -1.04
CA TYR A 76 -6.93 -35.16 -0.50
C TYR A 76 -6.71 -33.91 -1.37
N ALA A 77 -6.75 -34.05 -2.70
CA ALA A 77 -6.70 -32.90 -3.63
C ALA A 77 -7.85 -31.92 -3.37
N SER A 78 -9.08 -32.43 -3.21
CA SER A 78 -10.27 -31.61 -2.96
C SER A 78 -10.12 -30.80 -1.66
N GLN A 79 -9.65 -31.43 -0.59
CA GLN A 79 -9.38 -30.76 0.68
C GLN A 79 -8.30 -29.67 0.56
N MET A 80 -7.19 -29.95 -0.15
CA MET A 80 -6.14 -28.96 -0.37
C MET A 80 -6.64 -27.74 -1.16
N VAL A 81 -7.47 -27.96 -2.19
CA VAL A 81 -8.09 -26.87 -2.95
C VAL A 81 -9.01 -26.03 -2.07
N ALA A 82 -9.81 -26.65 -1.20
CA ALA A 82 -10.64 -25.94 -0.24
C ALA A 82 -9.81 -25.05 0.71
N VAL A 83 -8.66 -25.56 1.19
CA VAL A 83 -7.71 -24.80 2.02
C VAL A 83 -7.13 -23.61 1.25
N ILE A 84 -6.73 -23.80 -0.02
CA ILE A 84 -6.20 -22.71 -0.86
C ILE A 84 -7.25 -21.60 -1.03
N ILE A 85 -8.51 -21.95 -1.28
CA ILE A 85 -9.59 -20.98 -1.42
C ILE A 85 -9.81 -20.21 -0.11
N LEU A 86 -9.89 -20.92 1.02
CA LEU A 86 -10.09 -20.31 2.33
C LEU A 86 -8.94 -19.35 2.69
N LEU A 87 -7.69 -19.77 2.45
CA LEU A 87 -6.50 -18.92 2.65
C LEU A 87 -6.54 -17.68 1.76
N THR A 88 -6.93 -17.85 0.49
CA THR A 88 -7.05 -16.73 -0.46
C THR A 88 -8.04 -15.68 0.04
N VAL A 89 -9.22 -16.11 0.49
CA VAL A 89 -10.25 -15.21 1.04
C VAL A 89 -9.74 -14.49 2.30
N ALA A 90 -9.14 -15.23 3.23
CA ALA A 90 -8.60 -14.67 4.48
C ALA A 90 -7.51 -13.61 4.22
N VAL A 91 -6.64 -13.87 3.24
CA VAL A 91 -5.56 -12.95 2.86
C VAL A 91 -6.10 -11.69 2.20
N ILE A 92 -7.05 -11.83 1.26
CA ILE A 92 -7.70 -10.67 0.63
C ILE A 92 -8.39 -9.81 1.68
N PHE A 93 -9.13 -10.42 2.61
CA PHE A 93 -9.77 -9.72 3.72
C PHE A 93 -8.74 -8.95 4.58
N THR A 94 -7.62 -9.60 4.91
CA THR A 94 -6.53 -8.97 5.67
C THR A 94 -5.92 -7.79 4.91
N LEU A 95 -5.69 -7.89 3.60
CA LEU A 95 -5.17 -6.80 2.77
C LEU A 95 -6.11 -5.58 2.79
N VAL A 96 -7.42 -5.83 2.72
CA VAL A 96 -8.45 -4.79 2.80
C VAL A 96 -8.47 -4.10 4.16
N ILE A 97 -8.39 -4.86 5.27
CA ILE A 97 -8.29 -4.28 6.63
C ILE A 97 -7.08 -3.35 6.74
N HIS A 98 -5.92 -3.80 6.26
CA HIS A 98 -4.72 -2.95 6.28
C HIS A 98 -4.91 -1.67 5.46
N GLN A 99 -5.71 -1.73 4.39
CA GLN A 99 -6.00 -0.55 3.59
C GLN A 99 -6.89 0.45 4.33
N PHE A 100 -7.91 -0.02 5.04
CA PHE A 100 -8.72 0.83 5.91
C PHE A 100 -7.89 1.48 7.02
N TRP A 101 -7.00 0.72 7.66
CA TRP A 101 -6.13 1.27 8.69
C TRP A 101 -5.18 2.35 8.15
N GLN A 102 -4.56 2.13 6.98
CA GLN A 102 -3.74 3.14 6.31
C GLN A 102 -4.53 4.39 5.91
N TYR A 103 -5.81 4.24 5.58
CA TYR A 103 -6.68 5.37 5.29
C TYR A 103 -6.94 6.20 6.56
N THR A 104 -7.32 5.57 7.66
CA THR A 104 -7.54 6.24 8.95
C THR A 104 -6.29 6.99 9.44
N GLU A 105 -5.12 6.37 9.36
CA GLU A 105 -3.86 7.03 9.72
C GLU A 105 -3.54 8.21 8.81
N LEU A 106 -3.88 8.14 7.51
CA LEU A 106 -3.69 9.29 6.63
C LEU A 106 -4.64 10.44 6.99
N THR A 107 -5.91 10.16 7.29
CA THR A 107 -6.85 11.19 7.73
C THR A 107 -6.35 11.90 8.97
N LYS A 108 -5.74 11.19 9.94
CA LYS A 108 -5.07 11.83 11.08
C LYS A 108 -3.97 12.80 10.64
N ILE A 109 -3.10 12.38 9.73
CA ILE A 109 -2.01 13.22 9.20
C ILE A 109 -2.57 14.44 8.43
N GLU A 110 -3.67 14.30 7.71
CA GLU A 110 -4.36 15.42 7.05
C GLU A 110 -4.96 16.44 8.04
N GLU A 111 -5.49 15.97 9.17
CA GLU A 111 -5.96 16.88 10.23
C GLU A 111 -4.81 17.60 10.95
N ILE A 112 -3.67 16.92 11.18
CA ILE A 112 -2.47 17.55 11.73
C ILE A 112 -1.94 18.63 10.78
N ASP A 113 -1.99 18.40 9.47
CA ASP A 113 -1.51 19.33 8.43
C ASP A 113 -2.10 20.73 8.56
N LYS A 114 -3.39 20.81 8.91
CA LYS A 114 -4.16 22.06 8.97
C LYS A 114 -3.63 23.03 10.04
N ASN A 115 -2.88 22.51 11.01
CA ASN A 115 -2.36 23.28 12.14
C ASN A 115 -0.86 23.59 12.01
N LEU A 116 -0.20 23.08 10.98
CA LEU A 116 1.23 23.29 10.72
C LEU A 116 1.46 24.49 9.79
N SER A 117 2.73 24.88 9.65
CA SER A 117 3.11 26.06 8.84
C SER A 117 2.74 25.91 7.37
N THR A 118 2.53 27.05 6.70
CA THR A 118 2.27 27.07 5.26
C THR A 118 3.43 26.48 4.44
N LEU A 119 4.68 26.62 4.91
CA LEU A 119 5.85 25.97 4.28
C LEU A 119 5.72 24.45 4.31
N PHE A 120 5.30 23.89 5.44
CA PHE A 120 5.07 22.45 5.58
C PHE A 120 4.00 21.97 4.60
N ALA A 121 2.87 22.68 4.53
CA ALA A 121 1.80 22.37 3.59
C ALA A 121 2.29 22.45 2.12
N LYS A 122 3.11 23.44 1.77
CA LYS A 122 3.71 23.58 0.43
C LYS A 122 4.61 22.39 0.09
N VAL A 123 5.51 22.02 1.00
CA VAL A 123 6.42 20.86 0.81
C VAL A 123 5.63 19.56 0.70
N ARG A 124 4.59 19.37 1.51
CA ARG A 124 3.76 18.17 1.47
C ARG A 124 2.96 18.06 0.18
N LYS A 125 2.46 19.17 -0.36
CA LYS A 125 1.69 19.22 -1.62
C LYS A 125 2.52 18.83 -2.85
N ILE A 126 3.86 18.80 -2.77
CA ILE A 126 4.73 18.30 -3.85
C ILE A 126 4.30 16.88 -4.29
N LYS A 127 3.82 16.05 -3.34
CA LYS A 127 3.16 14.79 -3.68
C LYS A 127 1.65 15.00 -3.65
N SER A 128 1.03 15.08 -4.82
CA SER A 128 -0.43 15.21 -4.95
C SER A 128 -1.15 14.11 -4.16
N SER A 129 -2.09 14.50 -3.31
CA SER A 129 -2.89 13.57 -2.49
C SER A 129 -3.74 12.64 -3.38
N SER A 130 -4.20 13.11 -4.53
CA SER A 130 -4.93 12.31 -5.51
C SER A 130 -4.06 11.23 -6.14
N GLU A 131 -2.83 11.56 -6.54
CA GLU A 131 -1.88 10.59 -7.09
C GLU A 131 -1.46 9.54 -6.04
N ALA A 132 -1.29 9.98 -4.79
CA ALA A 132 -1.00 9.08 -3.67
C ALA A 132 -2.15 8.11 -3.38
N ASN A 133 -3.41 8.53 -3.55
CA ASN A 133 -4.58 7.66 -3.40
C ASN A 133 -4.64 6.63 -4.53
N ILE A 134 -4.51 7.05 -5.79
CA ILE A 134 -4.53 6.17 -6.96
C ILE A 134 -3.43 5.12 -6.86
N SER A 135 -2.19 5.53 -6.54
CA SER A 135 -1.05 4.63 -6.39
C SER A 135 -1.28 3.55 -5.33
N ARG A 136 -1.95 3.88 -4.21
CA ARG A 136 -2.26 2.90 -3.15
C ARG A 136 -3.27 1.85 -3.62
N TYR A 137 -4.32 2.23 -4.34
CA TYR A 137 -5.31 1.29 -4.86
C TYR A 137 -4.76 0.42 -5.99
N ILE A 138 -3.95 0.99 -6.89
CA ILE A 138 -3.25 0.20 -7.93
C ILE A 138 -2.39 -0.88 -7.26
N LEU A 139 -1.66 -0.52 -6.21
CA LEU A 139 -0.81 -1.47 -5.51
C LEU A 139 -1.61 -2.54 -4.75
N LEU A 140 -2.76 -2.18 -4.18
CA LEU A 140 -3.67 -3.16 -3.56
C LEU A 140 -4.21 -4.15 -4.59
N ILE A 141 -4.67 -3.66 -5.75
CA ILE A 141 -5.15 -4.50 -6.85
C ILE A 141 -4.03 -5.44 -7.29
N PHE A 142 -2.82 -4.92 -7.47
CA PHE A 142 -1.65 -5.74 -7.81
C PHE A 142 -1.40 -6.86 -6.78
N MET A 143 -1.45 -6.55 -5.48
CA MET A 143 -1.31 -7.54 -4.40
C MET A 143 -2.40 -8.61 -4.47
N ILE A 144 -3.67 -8.22 -4.58
CA ILE A 144 -4.80 -9.17 -4.68
C ILE A 144 -4.65 -10.06 -5.92
N MET A 145 -4.34 -9.48 -7.08
CA MET A 145 -4.12 -10.23 -8.32
C MET A 145 -2.97 -11.22 -8.19
N SER A 146 -1.86 -10.82 -7.55
CA SER A 146 -0.72 -11.72 -7.32
C SER A 146 -1.11 -12.94 -6.46
N VAL A 147 -1.93 -12.75 -5.43
CA VAL A 147 -2.43 -13.85 -4.58
C VAL A 147 -3.37 -14.75 -5.37
N ILE A 148 -4.30 -14.17 -6.14
CA ILE A 148 -5.23 -14.95 -6.99
C ILE A 148 -4.45 -15.78 -8.02
N ILE A 149 -3.45 -15.20 -8.68
CA ILE A 149 -2.58 -15.91 -9.62
C ILE A 149 -1.83 -17.04 -8.91
N GLY A 150 -1.27 -16.78 -7.72
CA GLY A 150 -0.61 -17.82 -6.92
C GLY A 150 -1.54 -18.99 -6.56
N ALA A 151 -2.76 -18.68 -6.14
CA ALA A 151 -3.78 -19.69 -5.84
C ALA A 151 -4.17 -20.50 -7.09
N ALA A 152 -4.35 -19.84 -8.24
CA ALA A 152 -4.65 -20.48 -9.51
C ALA A 152 -3.51 -21.41 -9.97
N VAL A 153 -2.26 -20.97 -9.84
CA VAL A 153 -1.08 -21.80 -10.15
C VAL A 153 -1.03 -23.03 -9.24
N ALA A 154 -1.27 -22.87 -7.93
CA ALA A 154 -1.29 -23.99 -7.00
C ALA A 154 -2.42 -25.00 -7.31
N TYR A 155 -3.62 -24.49 -7.63
CA TYR A 155 -4.75 -25.32 -8.08
C TYR A 155 -4.38 -26.14 -9.33
N LEU A 156 -3.81 -25.50 -10.35
CA LEU A 156 -3.41 -26.18 -11.58
C LEU A 156 -2.31 -27.22 -11.32
N ALA A 157 -1.37 -26.93 -10.43
CA ALA A 157 -0.31 -27.86 -10.05
C ALA A 157 -0.88 -29.11 -9.36
N ILE A 158 -1.78 -28.95 -8.38
CA ILE A 158 -2.44 -30.07 -7.70
C ILE A 158 -3.27 -30.89 -8.69
N LYS A 159 -4.05 -30.22 -9.56
CA LYS A 159 -4.82 -30.91 -10.60
C LYS A 159 -3.93 -31.72 -11.54
N ARG A 160 -2.76 -31.20 -11.91
CA ARG A 160 -1.79 -31.91 -12.76
C ARG A 160 -1.22 -33.14 -12.06
N LEU A 161 -0.89 -33.05 -10.77
CA LEU A 161 -0.42 -34.17 -9.97
C LEU A 161 -1.47 -35.27 -9.90
N LEU A 162 -2.74 -34.94 -9.72
CA LEU A 162 -3.84 -35.92 -9.70
C LEU A 162 -4.05 -36.65 -11.05
N MET A 163 -3.70 -36.03 -12.18
CA MET A 163 -3.83 -36.65 -13.50
C MET A 163 -2.63 -37.52 -13.92
N HIS A 164 -1.45 -37.31 -13.32
CA HIS A 164 -0.20 -38.00 -13.69
C HIS A 164 0.41 -38.83 -12.55
N GLY A 165 -0.20 -38.78 -11.36
CA GLY A 165 0.15 -39.59 -10.19
C GLY A 165 -0.61 -40.90 -10.12
#